data_AF-A0A1G9VTX2-F1
#
_entry.id   AF-A0A1G9VTX2-F1
#
_cell.length_a   1.000
_cell.length_b   1.000
_cell.length_c   1.000
_cell.angle_alpha   90.00
_cell.angle_beta   90.00
_cell.angle_gamma   90.00
#
_symmetry.space_group_name_H-M   'P 1'
#
loop_
_entity.id
_entity.type
_entity.pdbx_description
1 polymer ?
#
loop_
_entity_poly.entity_id
_entity_poly.type
_entity_poly.pdbx_seq_one_letter_code
_entity_poly.pdbx_strand_id
1 'polypeptide(L)' 'MYQSRIRPKNDDRKNVNTTLSQSLYKEIKALAAKFDRPANDLLEEGMRHVIEKYKKKHT' A
#
# COMPACT_ATOMS: atom_id res chain seq x y z
N MET A 1 2.29 -7.59 -33.53
CA MET A 1 2.79 -8.46 -32.44
C MET A 1 2.11 -8.04 -31.15
N TYR A 2 1.43 -8.97 -30.47
CA TYR A 2 0.78 -8.68 -29.19
C TYR A 2 1.86 -8.67 -28.09
N GLN A 3 2.22 -7.50 -27.57
CA GLN A 3 3.03 -7.41 -26.36
C GLN A 3 2.13 -7.61 -25.15
N SER A 4 2.18 -8.80 -24.56
CA SER A 4 1.61 -9.06 -23.25
C SER A 4 2.29 -8.13 -22.25
N ARG A 5 1.59 -7.09 -21.78
CA ARG A 5 2.01 -6.18 -20.70
C ARG A 5 2.01 -6.88 -19.34
N ILE A 6 2.66 -8.04 -19.24
CA ILE A 6 2.83 -8.74 -17.97
C ILE A 6 3.68 -7.82 -17.10
N ARG A 7 3.13 -7.42 -15.95
CA ARG A 7 3.86 -6.59 -14.99
C ARG A 7 5.18 -7.32 -14.66
N PRO A 8 6.34 -6.65 -14.72
CA PRO A 8 7.60 -7.27 -14.34
C PRO A 8 7.46 -7.83 -12.93
N LYS A 9 7.83 -9.09 -12.75
CA LYS A 9 7.79 -9.76 -11.46
C LYS A 9 8.74 -9.02 -10.54
N ASN A 10 8.22 -8.49 -9.43
CA ASN A 10 9.02 -7.92 -8.37
C ASN A 10 9.12 -9.00 -7.27
N ASP A 11 10.31 -9.57 -7.11
CA ASP A 11 10.56 -10.66 -6.15
C ASP A 11 10.44 -10.21 -4.69
N ASP A 12 10.53 -8.90 -4.40
CA ASP A 12 10.36 -8.34 -3.05
C ASP A 12 8.88 -8.13 -2.67
N ARG A 13 7.93 -8.34 -3.60
CA ARG A 13 6.50 -8.18 -3.32
C ARG A 13 5.85 -9.50 -2.96
N LYS A 14 5.34 -9.59 -1.74
CA LYS A 14 4.52 -10.70 -1.27
C LYS A 14 3.06 -10.25 -1.06
N ASN A 15 2.11 -11.06 -1.50
CA ASN A 15 0.71 -10.86 -1.15
C ASN A 15 0.50 -11.25 0.33
N VAL A 16 -0.07 -10.34 1.11
CA VAL A 16 -0.35 -10.53 2.53
C VAL A 16 -1.80 -10.14 2.78
N ASN A 17 -2.56 -11.02 3.45
CA ASN A 17 -3.91 -10.74 3.91
C ASN A 17 -3.87 -10.13 5.32
N THR A 18 -4.79 -9.22 5.62
CA THR A 18 -4.89 -8.59 6.93
C THR A 18 -6.32 -8.13 7.20
N THR A 19 -6.77 -8.27 8.44
CA THR A 19 -8.06 -7.74 8.89
C THR A 19 -7.90 -6.27 9.28
N LEU A 20 -8.68 -5.39 8.64
CA LEU A 20 -8.70 -3.96 8.91
C LEU A 20 -10.12 -3.52 9.28
N SER A 21 -10.24 -2.41 10.02
CA SER A 21 -11.54 -1.77 10.23
C SER A 21 -12.17 -1.38 8.89
N GLN A 22 -13.47 -1.65 8.74
CA GLN A 22 -14.20 -1.34 7.51
C GLN A 22 -14.24 0.17 7.22
N SER A 23 -14.41 1.00 8.25
CA SER A 23 -14.44 2.47 8.10
C SER A 23 -13.08 2.99 7.60
N LEU A 24 -12.00 2.54 8.25
CA LEU A 24 -10.63 2.90 7.88
C LEU A 24 -10.31 2.51 6.43
N TYR A 25 -10.65 1.27 6.04
CA TYR A 25 -10.38 0.82 4.69
C TYR A 25 -11.21 1.56 3.64
N LYS A 26 -12.44 1.98 3.97
CA LYS A 26 -13.28 2.80 3.08
C LYS A 26 -12.66 4.18 2.84
N GLU A 27 -12.12 4.81 3.87
CA GLU A 27 -11.42 6.10 3.74
C GLU A 27 -10.17 5.96 2.87
N ILE A 28 -9.36 4.92 3.09
CA ILE A 28 -8.19 4.64 2.25
C ILE A 28 -8.58 4.43 0.78
N LYS A 29 -9.66 3.70 0.49
CA LYS A 29 -10.13 3.54 -0.90
C LYS A 29 -10.58 4.86 -1.53
N ALA A 30 -11.30 5.70 -0.78
CA ALA A 30 -11.73 7.01 -1.27
C ALA A 30 -10.51 7.90 -1.58
N LEU A 31 -9.49 7.85 -0.72
CA LEU A 31 -8.23 8.56 -0.92
C LEU A 31 -7.48 8.03 -2.16
N ALA A 32 -7.41 6.71 -2.31
CA ALA A 32 -6.79 6.04 -3.44
C ALA A 32 -7.44 6.45 -4.77
N ALA A 33 -8.77 6.49 -4.82
CA ALA A 33 -9.53 6.94 -5.98
C ALA A 33 -9.26 8.41 -6.30
N LYS A 34 -9.15 9.28 -5.30
CA LYS A 34 -8.83 10.70 -5.50
C LYS A 34 -7.46 10.92 -6.14
N PHE A 35 -6.50 10.05 -5.85
CA PHE A 35 -5.12 10.16 -6.37
C PHE A 35 -4.85 9.29 -7.60
N ASP A 36 -5.85 8.56 -8.11
CA ASP A 36 -5.70 7.56 -9.17
C ASP A 36 -4.58 6.55 -8.87
N ARG A 37 -4.56 6.04 -7.62
CA ARG A 37 -3.57 5.06 -7.14
C ARG A 37 -4.24 3.81 -6.57
N PRO A 38 -3.56 2.66 -6.59
CA PRO A 38 -3.98 1.48 -5.83
C PRO A 38 -4.02 1.76 -4.33
N ALA A 39 -5.07 1.28 -3.64
CA ALA A 39 -5.18 1.39 -2.18
C ALA A 39 -4.00 0.75 -1.44
N ASN A 40 -3.42 -0.32 -2.00
CA ASN A 40 -2.26 -1.00 -1.42
C ASN A 40 -1.02 -0.10 -1.36
N ASP A 41 -0.85 0.83 -2.29
CA ASP A 41 0.29 1.74 -2.30
C ASP A 41 0.20 2.71 -1.11
N LEU A 42 -1.01 3.21 -0.81
CA LEU A 42 -1.27 4.05 0.37
C LEU A 42 -1.12 3.27 1.68
N LEU A 43 -1.49 1.98 1.71
CA LEU A 43 -1.25 1.13 2.87
C LEU A 43 0.25 0.98 3.12
N GLU A 44 1.06 0.79 2.07
CA GLU A 44 2.51 0.68 2.17
C GLU A 44 3.16 1.99 2.63
N GLU A 45 2.67 3.14 2.15
CA GLU A 45 3.05 4.46 2.66
C GLU A 45 2.74 4.61 4.16
N GLY A 46 1.54 4.19 4.59
CA GLY A 46 1.15 4.20 6.00
C GLY A 46 2.07 3.33 6.87
N MET A 47 2.43 2.14 6.39
CA MET A 47 3.39 1.26 7.06
C MET A 47 4.77 1.91 7.23
N ARG A 48 5.30 2.55 6.18
CA ARG A 48 6.56 3.30 6.26
C ARG A 48 6.48 4.41 7.32
N HIS A 49 5.40 5.17 7.32
CA HIS A 49 5.22 6.27 8.26
C HIS A 49 5.18 5.80 9.72
N VAL A 50 4.53 4.67 9.99
CA VAL A 50 4.53 4.03 11.31
C VAL A 50 5.96 3.62 11.71
N ILE A 51 6.69 2.93 10.83
CA ILE A 51 8.08 2.51 11.11
C ILE A 51 8.96 3.72 11.45
N GLU A 52 8.89 4.78 10.65
CA GLU A 52 9.65 6.01 10.88
C GLU A 52 9.30 6.67 12.21
N LYS A 53 8.01 6.73 12.56
CA LYS A 53 7.52 7.28 13.83
C LYS A 53 8.16 6.57 15.03
N TYR A 54 8.35 5.26 14.97
CA TYR A 54 8.95 4.48 16.07
C TYR A 54 10.48 4.49 16.03
N LYS A 55 11.11 4.56 14.85
CA LYS A 55 12.57 4.76 14.73
C LYS A 55 13.02 6.08 15.37
N LYS A 56 12.29 7.17 15.12
CA LYS A 56 12.57 8.51 15.66
C LYS A 56 12.43 8.63 17.18
N LYS A 57 11.76 7.66 17.84
CA LYS A 57 11.57 7.66 19.30
C LYS A 57 12.67 6.93 20.07
N HIS A 58 13.60 6.27 19.36
CA HIS A 58 14.73 5.56 19.95
C HIS A 58 16.08 6.24 19.69
N THR A 59 16.06 7.52 19.30
CA THR A 59 17.23 8.41 19.26
C THR A 59 16.96 9.60 20.18
#